data_AF-A0A918UDX7-F1
#
_entry.id   AF-A0A918UDX7-F1
#
_cell.length_a   1.000
_cell.length_b   1.000
_cell.length_c   1.000
_cell.angle_alpha   90.00
_cell.angle_beta   90.00
_cell.angle_gamma   90.00
#
_symmetry.space_group_name_H-M   'P 1'
#
loop_
_entity.id
_entity.type
_entity.pdbx_description
1 polymer ?
#
loop_
_entity_poly.entity_id
_entity_poly.type
_entity_poly.pdbx_seq_one_letter_code
_entity_poly.pdbx_strand_id
1 'polypeptide(L)'
;MQVNKETTIAIPADPNDPEDFDVSVAGLERARMGRRFRILRHRLGLSQTEFAAVYGIPVANLRQYELARHMPPPAVRAYLKVIEAEPEMVRRVIAG
;
A
#
# COMPACT_ATOMS: atom_id res chain seq x y z
N MET A 1 -22.50 -13.88 11.38
CA MET A 1 -21.12 -14.32 11.71
C MET A 1 -20.15 -13.46 10.92
N GLN A 2 -19.26 -12.72 11.57
CA GLN A 2 -18.27 -11.90 10.86
C GLN A 2 -17.23 -12.83 10.21
N VAL A 3 -17.07 -12.73 8.90
CA VAL A 3 -16.09 -13.53 8.15
C VAL A 3 -14.68 -13.01 8.47
N ASN A 4 -13.80 -13.88 8.98
CA ASN A 4 -12.40 -13.52 9.22
C ASN A 4 -11.64 -13.46 7.89
N LYS A 5 -11.27 -12.23 7.49
CA LYS A 5 -10.61 -11.97 6.20
C LYS A 5 -9.18 -12.51 6.10
N GLU A 6 -8.51 -12.76 7.22
CA GLU A 6 -7.15 -13.33 7.20
C GLU A 6 -7.19 -14.83 6.86
N THR A 7 -8.27 -15.53 7.20
CA THR A 7 -8.44 -16.96 6.90
C THR A 7 -9.28 -17.22 5.65
N THR A 8 -9.95 -16.21 5.12
CA THR A 8 -10.79 -16.37 3.91
C THR A 8 -9.90 -16.30 2.67
N ILE A 9 -9.82 -17.37 1.89
CA ILE A 9 -9.00 -17.43 0.68
C ILE A 9 -9.67 -16.65 -0.46
N ALA A 10 -8.93 -15.74 -1.07
CA ALA A 10 -9.36 -14.95 -2.23
C ALA A 10 -8.75 -15.45 -3.54
N ILE A 11 -7.52 -15.96 -3.49
CA ILE A 11 -6.83 -16.60 -4.61
C ILE A 11 -6.28 -17.92 -4.08
N PRO A 12 -6.75 -19.07 -4.59
CA PRO A 12 -6.20 -20.37 -4.19
C PRO A 12 -4.80 -20.56 -4.79
N ALA A 13 -3.97 -21.34 -4.10
CA ALA A 13 -2.68 -21.81 -4.63
C ALA A 13 -2.87 -22.65 -5.90
N ASP A 14 -1.89 -22.59 -6.81
CA ASP A 14 -1.82 -23.49 -7.96
C ASP A 14 -1.46 -24.91 -7.50
N PRO A 15 -2.32 -25.92 -7.74
CA PRO A 15 -2.04 -27.30 -7.34
C PRO A 15 -0.83 -27.92 -8.07
N ASN A 16 -0.32 -27.30 -9.14
CA ASN A 16 0.84 -27.77 -9.90
C ASN A 16 2.15 -27.09 -9.47
N ASP A 17 2.12 -26.09 -8.60
CA ASP A 17 3.29 -25.42 -8.05
C ASP A 17 3.38 -25.69 -6.54
N PRO A 18 4.30 -26.57 -6.09
CA PRO A 18 4.43 -26.92 -4.68
C PRO A 18 4.95 -25.76 -3.81
N GLU A 19 5.46 -24.68 -4.41
CA GLU A 19 5.91 -23.48 -3.70
C GLU A 19 4.84 -22.38 -3.64
N ASP A 20 3.75 -22.51 -4.41
CA ASP A 20 2.66 -21.54 -4.39
C ASP A 20 1.80 -21.67 -3.13
N PHE A 21 1.12 -20.58 -2.76
CA PHE A 21 0.37 -20.50 -1.51
C PHE A 21 -0.92 -19.70 -1.66
N ASP A 22 -1.91 -20.06 -0.84
CA ASP A 22 -3.18 -19.35 -0.82
C ASP A 22 -3.01 -17.89 -0.42
N VAL A 23 -3.67 -16.99 -1.15
CA VAL A 23 -3.75 -15.57 -0.79
C VAL A 23 -5.08 -15.29 -0.13
N SER A 24 -5.04 -14.86 1.12
CA SER A 24 -6.25 -14.43 1.85
C SER A 24 -6.83 -13.13 1.30
N VAL A 25 -8.10 -12.86 1.60
CA VAL A 25 -8.77 -11.59 1.29
C VAL A 25 -7.98 -10.41 1.87
N ALA A 26 -7.54 -10.52 3.12
CA ALA A 26 -6.73 -9.48 3.75
C ALA A 26 -5.35 -9.33 3.08
N GLY A 27 -4.70 -10.42 2.68
CA GLY A 27 -3.46 -10.41 1.91
C GLY A 27 -3.61 -9.70 0.57
N LEU A 28 -4.69 -10.00 -0.16
CA LEU A 28 -5.01 -9.35 -1.44
C LEU A 28 -5.31 -7.86 -1.26
N GLU A 29 -6.04 -7.48 -0.21
CA GLU A 29 -6.28 -6.07 0.14
C GLU A 29 -4.96 -5.32 0.43
N ARG A 30 -4.04 -5.92 1.20
CA ARG A 30 -2.70 -5.35 1.46
C ARG A 30 -1.90 -5.21 0.17
N ALA A 31 -1.89 -6.23 -0.69
CA ALA A 31 -1.17 -6.22 -1.96
C ALA A 31 -1.66 -5.11 -2.90
N ARG A 32 -2.99 -4.95 -3.02
CA ARG A 32 -3.60 -3.87 -3.81
C ARG A 32 -3.25 -2.50 -3.26
N MET A 33 -3.26 -2.32 -1.94
CA MET A 33 -2.88 -1.05 -1.30
C MET A 33 -1.39 -0.74 -1.52
N GLY A 34 -0.50 -1.70 -1.30
CA GLY A 34 0.93 -1.53 -1.56
C GLY A 34 1.25 -1.19 -3.02
N ARG A 35 0.50 -1.79 -3.97
CA ARG A 35 0.59 -1.45 -5.39
C ARG A 35 0.17 0.00 -5.67
N ARG A 36 -0.85 0.54 -5.00
CA ARG A 36 -1.26 1.94 -5.16
C ARG A 36 -0.16 2.92 -4.75
N PHE A 37 0.51 2.69 -3.61
CA PHE A 37 1.67 3.47 -3.19
C PHE A 37 2.76 3.46 -4.26
N ARG A 38 3.15 2.28 -4.75
CA ARG A 38 4.16 2.16 -5.81
C ARG A 38 3.77 2.93 -7.07
N ILE A 39 2.54 2.74 -7.57
CA ILE A 39 2.07 3.41 -8.79
C ILE A 39 2.12 4.92 -8.64
N LEU A 40 1.58 5.46 -7.54
CA LEU A 40 1.58 6.89 -7.30
C LEU A 40 3.01 7.43 -7.24
N ARG A 41 3.88 6.78 -6.46
CA ARG A 41 5.28 7.17 -6.32
C ARG A 41 6.03 7.16 -7.66
N HIS A 42 5.87 6.10 -8.45
CA HIS A 42 6.48 6.00 -9.77
C HIS A 42 5.92 7.04 -10.75
N ARG A 43 4.61 7.30 -10.72
CA ARG A 43 3.97 8.36 -11.52
C ARG A 43 4.53 9.75 -11.21
N LEU A 44 4.87 10.01 -9.94
CA LEU A 44 5.48 11.25 -9.49
C LEU A 44 7.01 11.30 -9.71
N GLY A 45 7.61 10.23 -10.24
CA GLY A 45 9.06 10.16 -10.49
C GLY A 45 9.92 10.13 -9.23
N LEU A 46 9.35 9.71 -8.09
CA LEU A 46 10.04 9.74 -6.80
C LEU A 46 10.59 8.36 -6.41
N SER A 47 11.78 8.35 -5.81
CA SER A 47 12.27 7.20 -5.03
C SER A 47 11.44 7.02 -3.75
N GLN A 48 11.60 5.87 -3.10
CA GLN A 48 10.87 5.57 -1.85
C GLN A 48 11.20 6.57 -0.74
N THR A 49 12.48 6.97 -0.62
CA THR A 49 12.95 7.96 0.36
C THR A 49 12.43 9.36 0.04
N GLU A 50 12.41 9.76 -1.23
CA GLU A 50 11.88 11.06 -1.63
C GLU A 50 10.37 11.16 -1.39
N PHE A 51 9.61 10.13 -1.76
CA PHE A 51 8.16 10.09 -1.49
C PHE A 51 7.87 10.17 0.01
N ALA A 52 8.62 9.41 0.80
CA ALA A 52 8.54 9.43 2.27
C ALA A 52 8.78 10.84 2.83
N ALA A 53 9.84 11.51 2.37
CA ALA A 53 10.20 12.86 2.81
C ALA A 53 9.16 13.91 2.38
N VAL A 54 8.76 13.90 1.10
CA VAL A 54 7.82 14.87 0.52
C VAL A 54 6.44 14.80 1.18
N TYR A 55 5.96 13.59 1.47
CA TYR A 55 4.60 13.39 1.98
C TYR A 55 4.53 13.06 3.47
N GLY A 56 5.65 13.11 4.20
CA GLY A 56 5.66 12.90 5.66
C GLY A 56 5.25 11.49 6.09
N ILE A 57 5.53 10.47 5.26
CA ILE A 57 5.30 9.06 5.61
C ILE A 57 6.64 8.42 5.95
N PRO A 58 6.87 7.88 7.17
CA PRO A 58 8.15 7.27 7.52
C PRO A 58 8.56 6.20 6.51
N VAL A 59 9.79 6.28 6.00
CA VAL A 59 10.28 5.38 4.94
C VAL A 59 10.17 3.91 5.32
N ALA A 60 10.40 3.59 6.60
CA ALA A 60 10.24 2.23 7.12
C ALA A 60 8.79 1.74 6.96
N ASN A 61 7.80 2.59 7.29
CA ASN A 61 6.38 2.27 7.13
C ASN A 61 6.01 2.13 5.65
N LEU A 62 6.43 3.09 4.82
CA LEU A 62 6.19 3.04 3.37
C LEU A 62 6.71 1.74 2.75
N ARG A 63 7.89 1.28 3.17
CA ARG A 63 8.44 -0.01 2.72
C ARG A 63 7.56 -1.19 3.12
N GLN A 64 7.07 -1.24 4.37
CA GLN A 64 6.16 -2.31 4.81
C GLN A 64 4.83 -2.28 4.03
N TYR A 65 4.33 -1.09 3.69
CA TYR A 65 3.10 -0.92 2.93
C TYR A 65 3.27 -1.36 1.48
N GLU A 66 4.33 -0.91 0.80
CA GLU A 66 4.62 -1.33 -0.58
C GLU A 66 4.85 -2.85 -0.65
N LEU A 67 5.53 -3.46 0.32
CA LEU A 67 5.73 -4.91 0.41
C LEU A 67 4.51 -5.70 0.88
N ALA A 68 3.35 -5.04 1.11
CA ALA A 68 2.11 -5.68 1.56
C ALA A 68 2.22 -6.42 2.91
N ARG A 69 3.25 -6.12 3.71
CA ARG A 69 3.44 -6.72 5.04
C ARG A 69 2.47 -6.16 6.07
N HIS A 70 2.13 -4.88 5.95
CA HIS A 70 1.16 -4.23 6.83
C HIS A 70 0.13 -3.45 6.03
N MET A 71 -1.11 -3.46 6.51
CA MET A 71 -2.14 -2.55 6.04
C MET A 71 -1.87 -1.15 6.62
N PRO A 72 -1.73 -0.09 5.82
CA PRO A 72 -1.61 1.26 6.33
C PRO A 72 -2.81 1.62 7.21
N PRO A 73 -2.64 2.39 8.30
CA PRO A 73 -3.74 2.87 9.13
C PRO A 73 -4.80 3.63 8.31
N PRO A 74 -6.06 3.71 8.76
CA PRO A 74 -7.13 4.40 8.04
C PRO A 74 -6.77 5.85 7.63
N ALA A 75 -6.10 6.59 8.52
CA ALA A 75 -5.65 7.95 8.23
C ALA A 75 -4.65 7.99 7.06
N VAL A 76 -3.69 7.07 7.02
CA VAL A 76 -2.69 6.99 5.93
C VAL A 76 -3.36 6.61 4.61
N ARG A 77 -4.38 5.75 4.63
CA ARG A 77 -5.16 5.41 3.42
C ARG A 77 -6.00 6.58 2.91
N ALA A 78 -6.63 7.33 3.82
CA ALA A 78 -7.37 8.54 3.47
C ALA A 78 -6.42 9.61 2.91
N TYR A 79 -5.28 9.79 3.55
CA TYR A 79 -4.24 10.71 3.11
C TYR A 79 -3.68 10.34 1.73
N LEU A 80 -3.45 9.05 1.45
CA LEU A 80 -3.05 8.61 0.11
C LEU A 80 -4.05 9.05 -0.97
N LYS A 81 -5.37 8.98 -0.71
CA LYS A 81 -6.38 9.47 -1.67
C LYS A 81 -6.23 10.96 -1.96
N VAL A 82 -5.87 11.75 -0.95
CA VAL A 82 -5.63 13.21 -1.12
C VAL A 82 -4.38 13.44 -1.97
N ILE A 83 -3.29 12.69 -1.74
CA ILE A 83 -2.08 12.77 -2.57
C ILE A 83 -2.36 12.34 -4.01
N GLU A 84 -3.16 11.30 -4.21
CA GLU A 84 -3.52 10.83 -5.56
C GLU A 84 -4.25 11.91 -6.37
N ALA A 85 -5.16 12.65 -5.72
CA ALA A 85 -5.95 13.70 -6.32
C ALA A 85 -5.15 14.99 -6.54
N GLU A 86 -4.41 15.45 -5.53
CA GLU A 86 -3.80 16.78 -5.50
C GLU A 86 -2.32 16.75 -5.05
N PRO A 87 -1.43 16.02 -5.76
CA PRO A 87 -0.07 15.73 -5.29
C PRO A 87 0.79 16.97 -5.08
N GLU A 88 0.66 17.98 -5.95
CA GLU A 88 1.43 19.22 -5.87
C GLU A 88 0.93 20.15 -4.76
N MET A 89 -0.39 20.19 -4.53
CA MET A 89 -0.96 20.96 -3.43
C MET A 89 -0.49 20.41 -2.09
N VAL A 90 -0.60 19.08 -1.89
CA VAL A 90 -0.14 18.43 -0.66
C VAL A 90 1.35 18.68 -0.43
N ARG A 91 2.18 18.53 -1.47
CA ARG A 91 3.61 18.82 -1.40
C ARG A 91 3.89 20.25 -0.95
N ARG A 92 3.17 21.24 -1.48
CA ARG A 92 3.32 22.64 -1.06
C ARG A 92 2.90 22.87 0.38
N VAL A 93 1.81 22.24 0.82
CA VAL A 93 1.29 22.38 2.21
C VAL A 93 2.25 21.78 3.23
N ILE A 94 2.90 20.66 2.92
CA ILE A 94 3.84 20.00 3.85
C ILE A 94 5.23 20.64 3.86
N ALA A 95 5.63 21.27 2.75
CA ALA A 95 6.91 21.96 2.65
C ALA A 95 6.95 23.31 3.39
N GLY A 96 5.80 23.87 3.75
CA GLY A 96 5.67 25.09 4.57
C GLY A 96 5.68 24.79 6.06
#